data_AF-A0A9W9NBC6-F1
#
_entry.id   AF-A0A9W9NBC6-F1
#
_cell.length_a   1.000
_cell.length_b   1.000
_cell.length_c   1.000
_cell.angle_alpha   90.00
_cell.angle_beta   90.00
_cell.angle_gamma   90.00
#
_symmetry.space_group_name_H-M   'P 1'
#
loop_
_entity.id
_entity.type
_entity.pdbx_description
1 polymer ?
#
loop_
_entity_poly.entity_id
_entity_poly.type
_entity_poly.pdbx_seq_one_letter_code
_entity_poly.pdbx_strand_id
1 'polypeptide(L)'
;MKSFMTLLASATAANALVSRGGSCCFHLDASGGASGSVGQLSDGQNRIGDDSLQPAQFCIDSNGAITDGNGRGCILTPPTTQFQCDEGATPTPGFSVGSDGQLEFHGSPDFVACETGQNGGLNIYTTESTDLSRCKKINLKADSCSGSKSPPPSPQPNNGCGAILSSGNFEFPHLIVPVNSDHPDTAYGTQFNGTVTSTISSIFNFDIPQSDSGKSCSLVFLFPKKEDLQTSSYSFSGDGKIDVSKLSGVASEKTTFHNAPSVADDLGDITISPGGSFVISTFSCPAGEAIAFELKNAGSTDLNFFQDFNPAP
;
A
#
# COMPACT_ATOMS: atom_id res chain seq x y z
N MET A 1 -45.07 -67.59 3.90
CA MET A 1 -43.83 -67.24 3.16
C MET A 1 -43.56 -65.77 3.38
N LYS A 2 -42.37 -65.45 3.88
CA LYS A 2 -41.91 -64.11 4.27
C LYS A 2 -41.40 -63.36 3.05
N SER A 3 -41.71 -62.06 2.91
CA SER A 3 -40.70 -61.04 2.59
C SER A 3 -41.30 -59.64 2.68
N PHE A 4 -40.78 -58.83 3.60
CA PHE A 4 -40.94 -57.37 3.61
C PHE A 4 -39.70 -56.78 2.93
N MET A 5 -39.89 -55.96 1.89
CA MET A 5 -38.82 -55.18 1.26
C MET A 5 -38.57 -53.92 2.11
N THR A 6 -37.36 -53.81 2.65
CA THR A 6 -36.87 -52.61 3.31
C THR A 6 -36.16 -51.73 2.28
N LEU A 7 -36.66 -50.52 2.05
CA LEU A 7 -36.01 -49.49 1.24
C LEU A 7 -35.05 -48.71 2.14
N LEU A 8 -33.73 -48.87 1.95
CA LEU A 8 -32.75 -47.99 2.59
C LEU A 8 -32.63 -46.68 1.78
N ALA A 9 -33.02 -45.57 2.39
CA ALA A 9 -32.70 -44.23 1.92
C ALA A 9 -31.32 -43.83 2.46
N SER A 10 -30.34 -43.68 1.57
CA SER A 10 -29.03 -43.13 1.89
C SER A 10 -29.13 -41.61 2.02
N ALA A 11 -29.25 -41.11 3.25
CA ALA A 11 -29.07 -39.70 3.54
C ALA A 11 -27.57 -39.37 3.43
N THR A 12 -27.14 -38.80 2.30
CA THR A 12 -25.85 -38.12 2.21
C THR A 12 -25.94 -36.85 3.04
N ALA A 13 -25.43 -36.88 4.27
CA ALA A 13 -25.14 -35.68 5.02
C ALA A 13 -24.06 -34.91 4.24
N ALA A 14 -24.47 -33.86 3.54
CA ALA A 14 -23.56 -32.84 3.08
C ALA A 14 -23.00 -32.16 4.33
N ASN A 15 -21.81 -32.57 4.75
CA ASN A 15 -21.00 -31.72 5.62
C ASN A 15 -20.70 -30.46 4.79
N ALA A 16 -21.50 -29.42 5.02
CA ALA A 16 -21.17 -28.08 4.58
C ALA A 16 -19.78 -27.78 5.16
N LEU A 17 -18.77 -27.76 4.30
CA LEU A 17 -17.49 -27.17 4.59
C LEU A 17 -17.74 -25.67 4.79
N VAL A 18 -18.02 -25.29 6.04
CA VAL A 18 -17.91 -23.90 6.46
C VAL A 18 -16.43 -23.55 6.34
N SER A 19 -16.07 -22.88 5.25
CA SER A 19 -14.86 -22.09 5.17
C SER A 19 -14.92 -21.06 6.30
N ARG A 20 -14.28 -21.37 7.44
CA ARG A 20 -14.06 -20.41 8.52
C ARG A 20 -12.92 -19.48 8.12
N GLY A 21 -13.16 -18.63 7.13
CA GLY A 21 -12.27 -17.55 6.72
C GLY A 21 -12.62 -16.24 7.43
N GLY A 22 -12.21 -16.11 8.69
CA GLY A 22 -11.62 -14.89 9.27
C GLY A 22 -12.29 -13.50 9.23
N SER A 23 -13.58 -13.31 8.95
CA SER A 23 -14.17 -11.96 9.05
C SER A 23 -14.46 -11.56 10.50
N CYS A 24 -14.07 -10.35 10.88
CA CYS A 24 -14.35 -9.75 12.19
C CYS A 24 -15.17 -8.48 12.02
N CYS A 25 -16.23 -8.30 12.81
CA CYS A 25 -17.12 -7.15 12.70
C CYS A 25 -17.04 -6.22 13.91
N PHE A 26 -17.19 -4.92 13.65
CA PHE A 26 -17.01 -3.83 14.59
C PHE A 26 -17.86 -2.62 14.20
N HIS A 27 -18.02 -1.67 15.13
CA HIS A 27 -18.46 -0.30 14.87
C HIS A 27 -17.27 0.65 14.99
N LEU A 28 -17.37 1.81 14.36
CA LEU A 28 -16.31 2.82 14.39
C LEU A 28 -16.77 4.05 15.19
N ASP A 29 -15.90 4.52 16.09
CA ASP A 29 -16.03 5.81 16.76
C ASP A 29 -14.86 6.73 16.36
N ALA A 30 -15.20 7.95 15.97
CA ALA A 30 -14.23 8.98 15.64
C ALA A 30 -13.79 9.77 16.87
N SER A 31 -12.53 10.20 16.87
CA SER A 31 -11.95 11.10 17.85
C SER A 31 -10.96 12.08 17.19
N GLY A 32 -10.56 13.13 17.90
CA GLY A 32 -9.67 14.17 17.36
C GLY A 32 -10.43 15.48 17.08
N GLY A 33 -10.26 16.03 15.88
CA GLY A 33 -10.89 17.30 15.48
C GLY A 33 -12.41 17.21 15.29
N ALA A 34 -12.94 16.02 15.05
CA ALA A 34 -14.35 15.67 15.13
C ALA A 34 -14.51 14.35 15.92
N SER A 35 -15.66 14.15 16.53
CA SER A 35 -15.91 12.99 17.39
C SER A 35 -17.34 12.49 17.27
N GLY A 36 -17.53 11.20 17.52
CA GLY A 36 -18.82 10.53 17.52
C GLY A 36 -18.80 9.26 16.69
N SER A 37 -19.87 8.49 16.76
CA SER A 37 -19.97 7.23 16.02
C SER A 37 -20.06 7.48 14.51
N VAL A 38 -19.48 6.57 13.74
CA VAL A 38 -19.60 6.55 12.28
C VAL A 38 -20.92 5.91 11.91
N GLY A 39 -21.82 6.70 11.32
CA GLY A 39 -23.05 6.24 10.70
C GLY A 39 -22.91 6.13 9.20
N GLN A 40 -23.90 5.53 8.55
CA GLN A 40 -23.90 5.34 7.10
C GLN A 40 -25.24 5.71 6.48
N LEU A 41 -25.20 6.45 5.39
CA LEU A 41 -26.37 6.75 4.57
C LEU A 41 -26.85 5.51 3.79
N SER A 42 -28.11 5.54 3.36
CA SER A 42 -28.68 4.44 2.56
C SER A 42 -27.96 4.24 1.23
N ASP A 43 -27.29 5.25 0.70
CA ASP A 43 -26.50 5.18 -0.54
C ASP A 43 -25.07 4.62 -0.32
N GLY A 44 -24.61 4.49 0.93
CA GLY A 44 -23.30 3.91 1.26
C GLY A 44 -22.31 4.85 1.92
N GLN A 45 -22.57 6.16 1.90
CA GLN A 45 -21.63 7.14 2.43
C GLN A 45 -21.50 7.05 3.95
N ASN A 46 -20.25 6.91 4.44
CA ASN A 46 -19.96 6.89 5.87
C ASN A 46 -19.74 8.31 6.39
N ARG A 47 -20.36 8.65 7.52
CA ARG A 47 -20.33 10.00 8.12
C ARG A 47 -20.16 9.97 9.63
N ILE A 48 -19.58 11.03 10.15
CA ILE A 48 -19.52 11.34 11.59
C ILE A 48 -20.44 12.52 11.86
N GLY A 49 -21.15 12.50 12.98
CA GLY A 49 -21.90 13.66 13.50
C GLY A 49 -23.17 14.02 12.71
N ASP A 50 -23.63 13.16 11.80
CA ASP A 50 -24.94 13.30 11.17
C ASP A 50 -26.01 12.75 12.14
N ASP A 51 -26.78 13.64 12.76
CA ASP A 51 -27.76 13.30 13.80
C ASP A 51 -28.90 12.40 13.30
N SER A 52 -29.03 12.22 11.98
CA SER A 52 -30.04 11.34 11.37
C SER A 52 -29.58 9.89 11.24
N LEU A 53 -28.28 9.62 11.43
CA LEU A 53 -27.69 8.31 11.20
C LEU A 53 -27.54 7.51 12.49
N GLN A 54 -27.75 6.20 12.36
CA GLN A 54 -27.38 5.24 13.41
C GLN A 54 -25.95 4.73 13.16
N PRO A 55 -25.23 4.28 14.20
CA PRO A 55 -23.92 3.66 14.05
C PRO A 55 -23.96 2.51 13.04
N ALA A 56 -23.03 2.51 12.09
CA ALA A 56 -22.92 1.50 11.05
C ALA A 56 -22.04 0.33 11.53
N GLN A 57 -22.43 -0.89 11.14
CA GLN A 57 -21.61 -2.08 11.34
C GLN A 57 -20.68 -2.26 10.14
N PHE A 58 -19.43 -2.61 10.42
CA PHE A 58 -18.41 -2.96 9.43
C PHE A 58 -17.87 -4.34 9.74
N CYS A 59 -17.45 -5.07 8.70
CA CYS A 59 -16.77 -6.36 8.83
C CYS A 59 -15.51 -6.33 7.98
N ILE A 60 -14.36 -6.61 8.59
CA ILE A 60 -13.06 -6.70 7.93
C ILE A 60 -12.66 -8.15 7.74
N ASP A 61 -12.16 -8.50 6.56
CA ASP A 61 -11.60 -9.82 6.27
C ASP A 61 -10.07 -9.86 6.49
N SER A 62 -9.47 -11.04 6.27
CA SER A 62 -8.02 -11.22 6.43
C SER A 62 -7.17 -10.48 5.40
N ASN A 63 -7.77 -9.95 4.33
CA ASN A 63 -7.09 -9.17 3.29
C ASN A 63 -7.20 -7.65 3.56
N GLY A 64 -7.82 -7.25 4.67
CA GLY A 64 -8.06 -5.86 4.98
C GLY A 64 -9.15 -5.23 4.12
N ALA A 65 -10.02 -6.03 3.51
CA ALA A 65 -11.21 -5.56 2.81
C ALA A 65 -12.36 -5.40 3.80
N ILE A 66 -13.05 -4.25 3.76
CA ILE A 66 -14.19 -3.96 4.63
C ILE A 66 -15.49 -4.05 3.85
N THR A 67 -16.50 -4.71 4.42
CA THR A 67 -17.90 -4.60 3.99
C THR A 67 -18.73 -3.97 5.09
N ASP A 68 -19.83 -3.29 4.74
CA ASP A 68 -20.82 -2.86 5.73
C ASP A 68 -21.75 -4.00 6.17
N GLY A 69 -22.66 -3.71 7.12
CA GLY A 69 -23.65 -4.67 7.61
C GLY A 69 -24.66 -5.18 6.57
N ASN A 70 -24.77 -4.54 5.41
CA ASN A 70 -25.57 -5.00 4.27
C ASN A 70 -24.74 -5.78 3.24
N GLY A 71 -23.44 -5.96 3.48
CA GLY A 71 -22.52 -6.64 2.57
C GLY A 71 -22.03 -5.77 1.41
N ARG A 72 -22.23 -4.45 1.45
CA ARG A 72 -21.67 -3.54 0.44
C ARG A 72 -20.18 -3.38 0.66
N GLY A 73 -19.41 -3.41 -0.42
CA GLY A 73 -17.96 -3.26 -0.32
C GLY A 73 -17.57 -1.81 -0.04
N CYS A 74 -16.79 -1.61 1.01
CA CYS A 74 -16.26 -0.30 1.35
C CYS A 74 -15.04 0.02 0.50
N ILE A 75 -15.08 1.20 -0.14
CA ILE A 75 -14.08 1.71 -1.07
C ILE A 75 -13.56 3.07 -0.63
N LEU A 76 -12.46 3.48 -1.24
CA LEU A 76 -11.95 4.85 -1.20
C LEU A 76 -12.19 5.50 -2.57
N THR A 77 -13.07 6.50 -2.64
CA THR A 77 -13.44 7.07 -3.95
C THR A 77 -12.36 7.98 -4.51
N PRO A 78 -11.98 7.83 -5.79
CA PRO A 78 -11.16 8.83 -6.46
C PRO A 78 -11.94 10.14 -6.70
N PRO A 79 -11.28 11.31 -6.68
CA PRO A 79 -9.86 11.52 -6.35
C PRO A 79 -9.60 11.77 -4.86
N THR A 80 -10.64 11.89 -4.03
CA THR A 80 -10.53 12.45 -2.67
C THR A 80 -10.32 11.40 -1.58
N THR A 81 -10.36 10.12 -1.93
CA THR A 81 -10.25 8.95 -1.03
C THR A 81 -11.37 8.86 0.00
N GLN A 82 -12.62 9.19 -0.39
CA GLN A 82 -13.75 9.11 0.55
C GLN A 82 -14.03 7.66 0.93
N PHE A 83 -14.09 7.39 2.24
CA PHE A 83 -14.49 6.09 2.78
C PHE A 83 -16.01 5.94 2.73
N GLN A 84 -16.50 5.08 1.84
CA GLN A 84 -17.93 4.77 1.66
C GLN A 84 -18.12 3.32 1.23
N CYS A 85 -19.31 2.74 1.42
CA CYS A 85 -19.60 1.36 1.03
C CYS A 85 -20.75 1.27 0.03
N ASP A 86 -20.39 1.01 -1.22
CA ASP A 86 -21.30 1.13 -2.36
C ASP A 86 -21.86 -0.24 -2.76
N GLU A 87 -23.10 -0.26 -3.24
CA GLU A 87 -23.75 -1.50 -3.67
C GLU A 87 -23.03 -2.12 -4.87
N GLY A 88 -22.66 -3.40 -4.73
CA GLY A 88 -21.92 -4.13 -5.76
C GLY A 88 -20.44 -3.73 -5.90
N ALA A 89 -19.94 -2.80 -5.09
CA ALA A 89 -18.53 -2.45 -5.11
C ALA A 89 -17.66 -3.59 -4.57
N THR A 90 -16.50 -3.77 -5.20
CA THR A 90 -15.44 -4.64 -4.67
C THR A 90 -14.71 -3.86 -3.58
N PRO A 91 -14.64 -4.35 -2.33
CA PRO A 91 -13.99 -3.64 -1.24
C PRO A 91 -12.54 -3.27 -1.55
N THR A 92 -12.12 -2.06 -1.21
CA THR A 92 -10.71 -1.66 -1.22
C THR A 92 -9.97 -2.40 -0.08
N PRO A 93 -8.96 -3.24 -0.38
CA PRO A 93 -8.14 -3.88 0.65
C PRO A 93 -7.16 -2.88 1.26
N GLY A 94 -6.46 -3.28 2.33
CA GLY A 94 -5.43 -2.45 2.97
C GLY A 94 -5.85 -1.80 4.28
N PHE A 95 -7.09 -2.00 4.73
CA PHE A 95 -7.47 -1.66 6.09
C PHE A 95 -6.93 -2.68 7.09
N SER A 96 -6.73 -2.24 8.33
CA SER A 96 -6.49 -3.12 9.46
C SER A 96 -7.02 -2.51 10.74
N VAL A 97 -7.23 -3.34 11.76
CA VAL A 97 -7.55 -2.88 13.12
C VAL A 97 -6.33 -3.16 13.99
N GLY A 98 -5.68 -2.08 14.43
CA GLY A 98 -4.53 -2.10 15.31
C GLY A 98 -4.86 -2.76 16.66
N SER A 99 -3.82 -3.16 17.39
CA SER A 99 -4.00 -3.78 18.71
C SER A 99 -4.63 -2.86 19.76
N ASP A 100 -4.54 -1.55 19.54
CA ASP A 100 -5.20 -0.50 20.33
C ASP A 100 -6.66 -0.25 19.88
N GLY A 101 -7.11 -0.95 18.84
CA GLY A 101 -8.41 -0.82 18.22
C GLY A 101 -8.48 0.28 17.16
N GLN A 102 -7.37 0.95 16.81
CA GLN A 102 -7.44 1.97 15.76
C GLN A 102 -7.64 1.32 14.39
N LEU A 103 -8.57 1.87 13.61
CA LEU A 103 -8.66 1.55 12.20
C LEU A 103 -7.49 2.25 11.51
N GLU A 104 -6.75 1.49 10.72
CA GLU A 104 -5.63 1.99 9.94
C GLU A 104 -5.88 1.66 8.47
N PHE A 105 -5.50 2.58 7.58
CA PHE A 105 -5.41 2.31 6.14
C PHE A 105 -3.92 2.31 5.76
N HIS A 106 -3.44 1.17 5.24
CA HIS A 106 -2.01 0.92 4.98
C HIS A 106 -1.08 1.25 6.16
N GLY A 107 -1.54 1.04 7.39
CA GLY A 107 -0.77 1.29 8.63
C GLY A 107 -0.82 2.74 9.13
N SER A 108 -1.55 3.63 8.44
CA SER A 108 -1.82 4.99 8.93
C SER A 108 -3.14 5.03 9.69
N PRO A 109 -3.16 5.47 10.96
CA PRO A 109 -4.40 5.71 11.71
C PRO A 109 -5.01 7.08 11.42
N ASP A 110 -4.35 7.91 10.59
CA ASP A 110 -4.76 9.27 10.32
C ASP A 110 -5.86 9.31 9.24
N PHE A 111 -7.00 9.90 9.60
CA PHE A 111 -8.12 10.16 8.70
C PHE A 111 -8.48 11.65 8.75
N VAL A 112 -9.30 12.06 7.79
CA VAL A 112 -9.78 13.43 7.67
C VAL A 112 -11.31 13.41 7.59
N ALA A 113 -11.96 14.26 8.39
CA ALA A 113 -13.41 14.46 8.35
C ALA A 113 -13.71 15.85 7.81
N CYS A 114 -14.47 15.94 6.72
CA CYS A 114 -14.82 17.22 6.08
C CYS A 114 -16.32 17.45 6.08
N GLU A 115 -16.73 18.69 6.39
CA GLU A 115 -18.15 19.05 6.46
C GLU A 115 -18.87 18.82 5.13
N THR A 116 -20.03 18.17 5.18
CA THR A 116 -20.88 17.96 3.99
C THR A 116 -21.84 19.13 3.74
N GLY A 117 -22.00 20.01 4.73
CA GLY A 117 -23.04 21.04 4.74
C GLY A 117 -24.45 20.49 4.99
N GLN A 118 -24.60 19.19 5.30
CA GLN A 118 -25.88 18.51 5.49
C GLN A 118 -25.93 17.88 6.89
N ASN A 119 -27.00 18.14 7.63
CA ASN A 119 -27.31 17.48 8.93
C ASN A 119 -26.17 17.46 9.97
N GLY A 120 -25.21 18.39 9.88
CA GLY A 120 -24.01 18.37 10.72
C GLY A 120 -22.98 17.28 10.37
N GLY A 121 -23.27 16.45 9.37
CA GLY A 121 -22.47 15.31 8.97
C GLY A 121 -21.15 15.69 8.32
N LEU A 122 -20.11 14.92 8.63
CA LEU A 122 -18.80 15.00 8.00
C LEU A 122 -18.51 13.69 7.28
N ASN A 123 -18.15 13.77 5.99
CA ASN A 123 -17.64 12.62 5.25
C ASN A 123 -16.20 12.31 5.70
N ILE A 124 -15.80 11.04 5.61
CA ILE A 124 -14.51 10.53 6.07
C ILE A 124 -13.60 10.26 4.86
N TYR A 125 -12.32 10.61 4.97
CA TYR A 125 -11.31 10.46 3.93
C TYR A 125 -10.00 9.93 4.52
N THR A 126 -9.20 9.24 3.71
CA THR A 126 -7.85 8.78 4.12
C THR A 126 -6.76 9.80 3.83
N THR A 127 -7.00 10.78 2.96
CA THR A 127 -6.03 11.84 2.62
C THR A 127 -6.65 13.22 2.70
N GLU A 128 -5.82 14.23 3.03
CA GLU A 128 -6.21 15.63 2.88
C GLU A 128 -6.24 15.99 1.38
N SER A 129 -7.23 16.78 0.97
CA SER A 129 -7.33 17.30 -0.40
C SER A 129 -7.76 18.75 -0.39
N THR A 130 -7.22 19.54 -1.31
CA THR A 130 -7.62 20.94 -1.54
C THR A 130 -9.00 21.07 -2.15
N ASP A 131 -9.54 19.99 -2.72
CA ASP A 131 -10.89 19.93 -3.26
C ASP A 131 -11.95 19.79 -2.14
N LEU A 132 -11.49 19.48 -0.93
CA LEU A 132 -12.32 19.36 0.26
C LEU A 132 -12.16 20.64 1.09
N SER A 133 -13.27 21.06 1.71
CA SER A 133 -13.29 22.27 2.53
C SER A 133 -13.66 21.92 3.97
N ARG A 134 -13.16 22.73 4.91
CA ARG A 134 -13.52 22.66 6.33
C ARG A 134 -13.27 21.28 6.95
N CYS A 135 -12.10 20.74 6.62
CA CYS A 135 -11.64 19.42 7.07
C CYS A 135 -10.96 19.47 8.44
N LYS A 136 -11.04 18.36 9.16
CA LYS A 136 -10.39 18.17 10.46
C LYS A 136 -9.75 16.78 10.52
N LYS A 137 -8.54 16.71 11.09
CA LYS A 137 -7.89 15.42 11.36
C LYS A 137 -8.63 14.66 12.44
N ILE A 138 -8.80 13.37 12.21
CA ILE A 138 -9.48 12.43 13.11
C ILE A 138 -8.75 11.10 13.13
N ASN A 139 -9.01 10.31 14.16
CA ASN A 139 -8.71 8.89 14.20
C ASN A 139 -10.00 8.11 14.38
N LEU A 140 -10.04 6.89 13.86
CA LEU A 140 -11.19 6.00 13.96
C LEU A 140 -10.84 4.80 14.82
N LYS A 141 -11.73 4.44 15.74
CA LYS A 141 -11.51 3.32 16.66
C LYS A 141 -12.62 2.29 16.50
N ALA A 142 -12.22 1.05 16.24
CA ALA A 142 -13.08 -0.11 16.26
C ALA A 142 -13.40 -0.52 17.70
N ASP A 143 -14.67 -0.82 17.97
CA ASP A 143 -15.12 -1.36 19.26
C ASP A 143 -14.68 -2.82 19.51
N SER A 144 -14.31 -3.53 18.44
CA SER A 144 -13.94 -4.94 18.40
C SER A 144 -12.76 -5.17 17.43
N CYS A 145 -12.39 -6.43 17.20
CA CYS A 145 -11.33 -6.82 16.26
C CYS A 145 -9.89 -6.47 16.65
N SER A 146 -9.69 -6.00 17.88
CA SER A 146 -8.39 -5.82 18.53
C SER A 146 -7.89 -7.13 19.18
N GLY A 147 -7.37 -8.07 18.38
CA GLY A 147 -6.68 -9.29 18.84
C GLY A 147 -6.90 -10.49 17.89
N SER A 148 -5.93 -11.33 17.52
CA SER A 148 -4.62 -11.68 18.08
C SER A 148 -3.63 -11.96 16.95
N LYS A 149 -2.37 -11.53 17.09
CA LYS A 149 -1.18 -11.89 16.29
C LYS A 149 -1.45 -12.68 14.99
N SER A 150 -1.54 -11.99 13.87
CA SER A 150 -0.72 -12.42 12.72
C SER A 150 0.73 -12.51 13.22
N PRO A 151 1.55 -13.48 12.75
CA PRO A 151 2.95 -13.48 13.11
C PRO A 151 3.47 -12.05 12.85
N PRO A 152 4.19 -11.44 13.81
CA PRO A 152 4.93 -10.24 13.46
C PRO A 152 5.70 -10.58 12.18
N PRO A 153 5.80 -9.68 11.18
CA PRO A 153 6.99 -9.72 10.36
C PRO A 153 8.15 -9.81 11.36
N SER A 154 9.02 -10.80 11.18
CA SER A 154 10.22 -11.02 11.99
C SER A 154 10.77 -9.67 12.44
N PRO A 155 11.21 -9.47 13.70
CA PRO A 155 11.68 -8.17 14.16
C PRO A 155 12.85 -7.73 13.30
N GLN A 156 12.56 -6.98 12.23
CA GLN A 156 13.51 -6.08 11.64
C GLN A 156 13.64 -4.93 12.64
N PRO A 157 14.88 -4.50 12.92
CA PRO A 157 15.12 -3.50 13.95
C PRO A 157 14.22 -2.29 13.71
N ASN A 158 13.44 -1.94 14.72
CA ASN A 158 12.67 -0.70 14.81
C ASN A 158 13.63 0.49 14.71
N ASN A 159 13.93 0.90 13.48
CA ASN A 159 14.67 2.11 13.16
C ASN A 159 14.34 2.67 11.76
N GLY A 160 13.28 2.22 11.10
CA GLY A 160 12.97 2.58 9.71
C GLY A 160 11.68 3.35 9.50
N CYS A 161 11.70 4.27 8.54
CA CYS A 161 10.51 4.86 7.94
C CYS A 161 9.80 3.72 7.18
N GLY A 162 8.54 3.43 7.49
CA GLY A 162 7.78 2.42 6.75
C GLY A 162 7.67 2.72 5.24
N ALA A 163 6.94 1.90 4.49
CA ALA A 163 6.78 2.12 3.04
C ALA A 163 5.84 3.29 2.67
N ILE A 164 5.25 3.98 3.65
CA ILE A 164 4.29 5.06 3.41
C ILE A 164 5.04 6.34 3.06
N LEU A 165 4.85 6.84 1.84
CA LEU A 165 5.41 8.10 1.38
C LEU A 165 4.41 9.24 1.60
N SER A 166 4.58 10.00 2.69
CA SER A 166 3.79 11.23 2.91
C SER A 166 4.38 12.38 2.09
N SER A 167 3.50 13.23 1.52
CA SER A 167 3.92 14.42 0.76
C SER A 167 4.89 15.28 1.57
N GLY A 168 6.05 15.60 0.98
CA GLY A 168 7.12 16.39 1.60
C GLY A 168 8.10 15.61 2.50
N ASN A 169 7.92 14.31 2.68
CA ASN A 169 8.78 13.45 3.52
C ASN A 169 9.56 12.40 2.72
N PHE A 170 9.62 12.50 1.39
CA PHE A 170 10.32 11.53 0.55
C PHE A 170 11.13 12.21 -0.54
N GLU A 171 12.22 11.55 -0.91
CA GLU A 171 13.02 11.86 -2.10
C GLU A 171 12.66 10.88 -3.21
N PHE A 172 12.54 11.39 -4.43
CA PHE A 172 12.45 10.57 -5.64
C PHE A 172 13.79 10.65 -6.37
N PRO A 173 14.14 9.69 -7.25
CA PRO A 173 15.43 9.70 -7.89
C PRO A 173 15.54 10.87 -8.88
N HIS A 174 16.65 11.60 -8.81
CA HIS A 174 16.96 12.71 -9.72
C HIS A 174 17.74 12.25 -10.96
N LEU A 175 18.18 10.99 -11.00
CA LEU A 175 18.78 10.36 -12.17
C LEU A 175 18.38 8.88 -12.21
N ILE A 176 17.93 8.41 -13.38
CA ILE A 176 17.69 6.99 -13.64
C ILE A 176 18.49 6.60 -14.88
N VAL A 177 19.47 5.71 -14.76
CA VAL A 177 20.32 5.28 -15.88
C VAL A 177 20.24 3.77 -16.05
N PRO A 178 19.76 3.27 -17.21
CA PRO A 178 19.86 1.86 -17.50
C PRO A 178 21.29 1.51 -17.92
N VAL A 179 21.77 0.35 -17.47
CA VAL A 179 23.00 -0.28 -17.95
C VAL A 179 22.67 -1.64 -18.55
N ASN A 180 23.27 -1.93 -19.71
CA ASN A 180 22.93 -3.10 -20.49
C ASN A 180 24.17 -3.96 -20.76
N SER A 181 24.17 -5.19 -20.26
CA SER A 181 25.25 -6.16 -20.46
C SER A 181 25.41 -6.60 -21.92
N ASP A 182 24.36 -6.56 -22.75
CA ASP A 182 24.43 -6.85 -24.19
C ASP A 182 25.04 -5.69 -24.99
N HIS A 183 25.02 -4.48 -24.44
CA HIS A 183 25.55 -3.26 -25.06
C HIS A 183 26.44 -2.48 -24.08
N PRO A 184 27.57 -3.07 -23.63
CA PRO A 184 28.22 -2.64 -22.41
C PRO A 184 28.95 -1.29 -22.48
N ASP A 185 29.20 -0.79 -23.70
CA ASP A 185 29.79 0.52 -23.97
C ASP A 185 28.75 1.63 -24.18
N THR A 186 27.45 1.30 -24.18
CA THR A 186 26.40 2.28 -24.46
C THR A 186 26.04 3.04 -23.18
N ALA A 187 26.12 4.37 -23.24
CA ALA A 187 25.55 5.26 -22.25
C ALA A 187 24.17 5.72 -22.73
N TYR A 188 23.11 5.29 -22.06
CA TYR A 188 21.74 5.61 -22.44
C TYR A 188 21.27 6.98 -21.94
N GLY A 189 22.07 7.64 -21.09
CA GLY A 189 21.67 8.88 -20.43
C GLY A 189 20.57 8.67 -19.38
N THR A 190 20.07 9.77 -18.86
CA THR A 190 18.95 9.75 -17.91
C THR A 190 17.65 9.32 -18.60
N GLN A 191 16.83 8.56 -17.89
CA GLN A 191 15.52 8.08 -18.32
C GLN A 191 14.46 8.47 -17.28
N PHE A 192 13.20 8.35 -17.66
CA PHE A 192 12.06 8.48 -16.73
C PHE A 192 11.62 7.13 -16.16
N ASN A 193 12.07 6.03 -16.76
CA ASN A 193 11.64 4.69 -16.40
C ASN A 193 12.76 3.89 -15.76
N GLY A 194 12.43 3.12 -14.73
CA GLY A 194 13.22 1.98 -14.30
C GLY A 194 12.95 0.78 -15.20
N THR A 195 14.00 0.14 -15.68
CA THR A 195 13.97 -1.09 -16.50
C THR A 195 14.80 -2.20 -15.86
N VAL A 196 14.20 -3.38 -15.75
CA VAL A 196 14.82 -4.63 -15.30
C VAL A 196 14.49 -5.72 -16.31
N THR A 197 15.50 -6.29 -16.94
CA THR A 197 15.37 -7.47 -17.81
C THR A 197 16.50 -8.46 -17.49
N SER A 198 16.66 -9.53 -18.26
CA SER A 198 17.81 -10.43 -18.11
C SER A 198 19.16 -9.75 -18.38
N THR A 199 19.18 -8.65 -19.14
CA THR A 199 20.43 -7.98 -19.56
C THR A 199 20.51 -6.52 -19.18
N ILE A 200 19.38 -5.90 -18.82
CA ILE A 200 19.29 -4.50 -18.39
C ILE A 200 19.00 -4.42 -16.89
N SER A 201 19.81 -3.63 -16.17
CA SER A 201 19.52 -3.12 -14.83
C SER A 201 19.38 -1.60 -14.86
N SER A 202 18.78 -1.02 -13.83
CA SER A 202 18.64 0.44 -13.70
C SER A 202 19.30 0.94 -12.43
N ILE A 203 20.06 2.02 -12.56
CA ILE A 203 20.71 2.72 -11.45
C ILE A 203 19.95 4.01 -11.17
N PHE A 204 19.64 4.24 -9.90
CA PHE A 204 18.86 5.38 -9.42
C PHE A 204 19.73 6.22 -8.49
N ASN A 205 19.96 7.50 -8.80
CA ASN A 205 20.58 8.43 -7.87
C ASN A 205 19.52 9.23 -7.10
N PHE A 206 19.73 9.39 -5.81
CA PHE A 206 18.93 10.23 -4.91
C PHE A 206 19.84 11.29 -4.31
N ASP A 207 19.38 12.54 -4.28
CA ASP A 207 20.07 13.61 -3.56
C ASP A 207 19.42 13.75 -2.19
N ILE A 208 20.18 13.51 -1.12
CA ILE A 208 19.63 13.54 0.25
C ILE A 208 19.81 14.95 0.83
N PRO A 209 18.74 15.68 1.17
CA PRO A 209 18.85 17.03 1.69
C PRO A 209 19.69 17.13 2.95
N GLN A 210 20.42 18.25 3.09
CA GLN A 210 21.17 18.54 4.33
C GLN A 210 20.27 18.57 5.58
N SER A 211 18.99 18.92 5.41
CA SER A 211 17.97 18.94 6.47
C SER A 211 17.64 17.56 7.05
N ASP A 212 18.08 16.48 6.41
CA ASP A 212 17.90 15.11 6.89
C ASP A 212 19.06 14.61 7.75
N SER A 213 19.97 15.51 8.14
CA SER A 213 21.06 15.18 9.03
C SER A 213 20.55 14.61 10.36
N GLY A 214 21.09 13.46 10.75
CA GLY A 214 20.69 12.74 11.95
C GLY A 214 19.36 11.98 11.83
N LYS A 215 18.70 11.99 10.67
CA LYS A 215 17.51 11.18 10.41
C LYS A 215 17.87 9.78 9.88
N SER A 216 16.87 8.91 9.84
CA SER A 216 16.96 7.64 9.12
C SER A 216 16.21 7.73 7.81
N CYS A 217 16.80 7.13 6.77
CA CYS A 217 16.28 7.03 5.42
C CYS A 217 15.88 5.59 5.17
N SER A 218 14.79 5.37 4.45
CA SER A 218 14.38 4.04 4.01
C SER A 218 14.21 4.03 2.50
N LEU A 219 14.86 3.08 1.85
CA LEU A 219 14.68 2.81 0.42
C LEU A 219 13.43 1.96 0.27
N VAL A 220 12.48 2.46 -0.50
CA VAL A 220 11.19 1.80 -0.72
C VAL A 220 10.94 1.61 -2.21
N PHE A 221 10.35 0.48 -2.57
CA PHE A 221 9.80 0.23 -3.89
C PHE A 221 8.30 0.06 -3.77
N LEU A 222 7.55 0.95 -4.39
CA LEU A 222 6.09 0.90 -4.42
C LEU A 222 5.66 0.35 -5.76
N PHE A 223 4.80 -0.66 -5.74
CA PHE A 223 4.31 -1.30 -6.94
C PHE A 223 2.78 -1.33 -6.96
N PRO A 224 2.11 -0.18 -7.19
CA PRO A 224 0.65 -0.14 -7.26
C PRO A 224 0.12 -1.02 -8.39
N LYS A 225 -1.16 -1.38 -8.35
CA LYS A 225 -1.76 -2.05 -9.50
C LYS A 225 -1.95 -1.04 -10.63
N LYS A 226 -1.92 -1.51 -11.88
CA LYS A 226 -2.18 -0.65 -13.04
C LYS A 226 -3.49 0.14 -12.96
N GLU A 227 -4.51 -0.45 -12.35
CA GLU A 227 -5.83 0.17 -12.19
C GLU A 227 -5.82 1.38 -11.25
N ASP A 228 -4.81 1.48 -10.37
CA ASP A 228 -4.66 2.58 -9.42
C ASP A 228 -3.85 3.74 -10.01
N LEU A 229 -3.11 3.51 -11.11
CA LEU A 229 -2.23 4.51 -11.72
C LEU A 229 -3.01 5.52 -12.57
N GLN A 230 -2.76 6.81 -12.34
CA GLN A 230 -3.40 7.90 -13.09
C GLN A 230 -2.47 8.53 -14.14
N THR A 231 -1.22 8.79 -13.75
CA THR A 231 -0.21 9.52 -14.54
C THR A 231 0.94 8.65 -15.02
N SER A 232 1.00 7.41 -14.55
CA SER A 232 2.09 6.48 -14.81
C SER A 232 1.57 5.13 -15.29
N SER A 233 2.49 4.27 -15.73
CA SER A 233 2.19 2.92 -16.15
C SER A 233 3.44 2.05 -16.04
N TYR A 234 3.25 0.75 -16.15
CA TYR A 234 4.35 -0.21 -16.21
C TYR A 234 4.03 -1.38 -17.16
N SER A 235 5.05 -2.13 -17.56
CA SER A 235 4.94 -3.49 -18.07
C SER A 235 5.65 -4.42 -17.09
N PHE A 236 5.03 -5.57 -16.79
CA PHE A 236 5.57 -6.52 -15.83
C PHE A 236 5.24 -7.95 -16.27
N SER A 237 6.24 -8.82 -16.21
CA SER A 237 6.09 -10.27 -16.36
C SER A 237 7.21 -10.99 -15.62
N GLY A 238 7.08 -12.31 -15.46
CA GLY A 238 8.06 -13.13 -14.74
C GLY A 238 7.67 -13.39 -13.29
N ASP A 239 8.67 -13.74 -12.48
CA ASP A 239 8.49 -14.21 -11.10
C ASP A 239 8.54 -13.09 -10.05
N GLY A 240 8.80 -11.86 -10.46
CA GLY A 240 8.88 -10.69 -9.57
C GLY A 240 10.15 -10.63 -8.74
N LYS A 241 11.11 -11.53 -8.94
CA LYS A 241 12.40 -11.48 -8.23
C LYS A 241 13.30 -10.41 -8.80
N ILE A 242 13.73 -9.51 -7.93
CA ILE A 242 14.71 -8.46 -8.23
C ILE A 242 15.75 -8.44 -7.11
N ASP A 243 16.97 -8.07 -7.46
CA ASP A 243 18.05 -7.80 -6.52
C ASP A 243 18.27 -6.29 -6.44
N VAL A 244 18.55 -5.81 -5.22
CA VAL A 244 18.81 -4.38 -4.97
C VAL A 244 20.17 -4.21 -4.31
N SER A 245 21.00 -3.34 -4.86
CA SER A 245 22.34 -3.07 -4.35
C SER A 245 22.55 -1.58 -4.14
N LYS A 246 23.19 -1.19 -3.03
CA LYS A 246 23.75 0.16 -2.87
C LYS A 246 25.10 0.21 -3.58
N LEU A 247 25.33 1.26 -4.37
CA LEU A 247 26.59 1.41 -5.10
C LEU A 247 27.63 2.24 -4.32
N SER A 248 28.90 2.05 -4.67
CA SER A 248 30.04 2.74 -4.05
C SER A 248 30.20 4.20 -4.47
N GLY A 249 29.38 4.64 -5.42
CA GLY A 249 29.33 6.00 -5.93
C GLY A 249 28.10 6.21 -6.79
N VAL A 250 27.85 7.46 -7.17
CA VAL A 250 26.70 7.84 -8.00
C VAL A 250 26.94 7.57 -9.48
N ALA A 251 25.87 7.27 -10.21
CA ALA A 251 25.90 7.21 -11.67
C ALA A 251 25.91 8.62 -12.29
N SER A 252 26.16 8.69 -13.59
CA SER A 252 26.02 9.89 -14.41
C SER A 252 25.34 9.55 -15.73
N GLU A 253 24.95 10.54 -16.52
CA GLU A 253 24.41 10.31 -17.88
C GLU A 253 25.39 9.57 -18.81
N LYS A 254 26.67 9.50 -18.45
CA LYS A 254 27.72 8.78 -19.20
C LYS A 254 27.97 7.36 -18.67
N THR A 255 27.19 6.92 -17.68
CA THR A 255 27.33 5.60 -17.12
C THR A 255 26.90 4.54 -18.14
N THR A 256 27.73 3.49 -18.25
CA THR A 256 27.57 2.30 -19.08
C THR A 256 27.72 1.07 -18.18
N PHE A 257 27.48 -0.12 -18.73
CA PHE A 257 27.70 -1.36 -17.98
C PHE A 257 29.16 -1.51 -17.50
N HIS A 258 30.13 -1.11 -18.33
CA HIS A 258 31.55 -1.25 -17.98
C HIS A 258 32.05 -0.28 -16.90
N ASN A 259 31.46 0.92 -16.82
CA ASN A 259 31.92 1.96 -15.90
C ASN A 259 30.94 2.23 -14.74
N ALA A 260 29.87 1.42 -14.62
CA ALA A 260 28.95 1.50 -13.51
C ALA A 260 29.71 1.42 -12.17
N PRO A 261 29.36 2.24 -11.16
CA PRO A 261 29.97 2.13 -9.85
C PRO A 261 29.79 0.72 -9.28
N SER A 262 30.82 0.18 -8.62
CA SER A 262 30.76 -1.15 -8.02
C SER A 262 29.73 -1.22 -6.89
N VAL A 263 29.20 -2.42 -6.62
CA VAL A 263 28.36 -2.67 -5.45
C VAL A 263 29.16 -2.41 -4.17
N ALA A 264 28.64 -1.55 -3.31
CA ALA A 264 29.19 -1.30 -1.98
C ALA A 264 28.50 -2.15 -0.90
N ASP A 265 27.19 -2.34 -1.03
CA ASP A 265 26.40 -3.16 -0.12
C ASP A 265 25.29 -3.84 -0.92
N ASP A 266 25.21 -5.17 -0.80
CA ASP A 266 24.19 -5.97 -1.44
C ASP A 266 23.00 -6.07 -0.48
N LEU A 267 21.87 -5.46 -0.85
CA LEU A 267 20.66 -5.42 -0.02
C LEU A 267 19.80 -6.68 -0.21
N GLY A 268 20.13 -7.50 -1.20
CA GLY A 268 19.59 -8.82 -1.45
C GLY A 268 18.33 -8.86 -2.32
N ASP A 269 17.93 -10.09 -2.59
CA ASP A 269 16.76 -10.41 -3.42
C ASP A 269 15.44 -10.15 -2.68
N ILE A 270 14.50 -9.52 -3.37
CA ILE A 270 13.10 -9.42 -2.96
C ILE A 270 12.18 -9.91 -4.07
N THR A 271 10.97 -10.35 -3.70
CA THR A 271 9.92 -10.71 -4.67
C THR A 271 8.83 -9.66 -4.64
N ILE A 272 8.70 -8.93 -5.74
CA ILE A 272 7.73 -7.85 -5.91
C ILE A 272 6.52 -8.32 -6.72
N SER A 273 5.36 -7.73 -6.43
CA SER A 273 4.14 -7.94 -7.18
C SER A 273 3.27 -6.69 -7.16
N PRO A 274 2.45 -6.45 -8.21
CA PRO A 274 1.47 -5.36 -8.20
C PRO A 274 0.56 -5.38 -6.97
N GLY A 275 0.23 -4.19 -6.46
CA GLY A 275 -0.46 -3.95 -5.19
C GLY A 275 0.44 -4.03 -3.95
N GLY A 276 1.76 -4.18 -4.12
CA GLY A 276 2.71 -4.34 -3.02
C GLY A 276 3.51 -3.07 -2.71
N SER A 277 3.90 -2.93 -1.44
CA SER A 277 4.80 -1.88 -0.95
C SER A 277 5.96 -2.53 -0.22
N PHE A 278 7.18 -2.25 -0.66
CA PHE A 278 8.38 -2.99 -0.25
C PHE A 278 9.41 -2.03 0.37
N VAL A 279 9.68 -2.16 1.67
CA VAL A 279 10.85 -1.51 2.29
C VAL A 279 12.06 -2.40 2.03
N ILE A 280 13.00 -1.92 1.25
CA ILE A 280 14.19 -2.66 0.85
C ILE A 280 15.25 -2.57 1.95
N SER A 281 15.55 -1.35 2.41
CA SER A 281 16.58 -1.14 3.42
C SER A 281 16.33 0.15 4.20
N THR A 282 16.82 0.19 5.43
CA THR A 282 16.80 1.36 6.30
C THR A 282 18.22 1.65 6.74
N PHE A 283 18.64 2.91 6.61
CA PHE A 283 19.99 3.36 6.92
C PHE A 283 19.98 4.80 7.47
N SER A 284 21.11 5.27 7.99
CA SER A 284 21.26 6.68 8.38
C SER A 284 21.29 7.56 7.14
N CYS A 285 20.52 8.66 7.12
CA CYS A 285 20.51 9.57 5.98
C CYS A 285 21.90 10.19 5.76
N PRO A 286 22.52 10.01 4.58
CA PRO A 286 23.76 10.69 4.21
C PRO A 286 23.45 12.12 3.77
N ALA A 287 23.04 12.94 4.74
CA ALA A 287 22.51 14.27 4.48
C ALA A 287 23.53 15.19 3.80
N GLY A 288 23.10 15.85 2.72
CA GLY A 288 23.93 16.69 1.88
C GLY A 288 24.71 15.94 0.81
N GLU A 289 24.54 14.62 0.70
CA GLU A 289 25.21 13.77 -0.27
C GLU A 289 24.22 13.11 -1.23
N ALA A 290 24.73 12.71 -2.40
CA ALA A 290 24.00 11.90 -3.35
C ALA A 290 24.36 10.42 -3.17
N ILE A 291 23.37 9.54 -3.29
CA ILE A 291 23.54 8.08 -3.18
C ILE A 291 22.91 7.37 -4.36
N ALA A 292 23.41 6.16 -4.66
CA ALA A 292 22.94 5.36 -5.78
C ALA A 292 22.53 3.94 -5.37
N PHE A 293 21.46 3.45 -5.99
CA PHE A 293 21.02 2.06 -5.89
C PHE A 293 20.84 1.46 -7.29
N GLU A 294 21.24 0.21 -7.46
CA GLU A 294 20.96 -0.59 -8.66
C GLU A 294 19.80 -1.55 -8.38
N LEU A 295 18.86 -1.61 -9.32
CA LEU A 295 17.79 -2.61 -9.39
C LEU A 295 18.07 -3.53 -10.58
N LYS A 296 18.26 -4.82 -10.32
CA LYS A 296 18.54 -5.82 -11.35
C LYS A 296 17.68 -7.08 -11.21
N ASN A 297 17.66 -7.89 -12.26
CA ASN A 297 16.92 -9.14 -12.29
C ASN A 297 17.60 -10.20 -11.40
N ALA A 298 16.82 -10.91 -10.58
CA ALA A 298 17.27 -12.02 -9.73
C ALA A 298 16.56 -13.36 -10.04
N GLY A 299 15.88 -13.44 -11.18
CA GLY A 299 15.05 -14.57 -11.57
C GLY A 299 14.64 -14.46 -13.04
N SER A 300 13.35 -14.24 -13.29
CA SER A 300 12.83 -14.11 -14.65
C SER A 300 12.02 -12.82 -14.86
N THR A 301 12.21 -11.84 -13.98
CA THR A 301 11.49 -10.55 -14.01
C THR A 301 11.83 -9.72 -15.24
N ASP A 302 10.80 -9.35 -16.00
CA ASP A 302 10.86 -8.29 -16.99
C ASP A 302 9.91 -7.17 -16.52
N LEU A 303 10.50 -6.02 -16.19
CA LEU A 303 9.80 -4.90 -15.59
C LEU A 303 10.29 -3.60 -16.25
N ASN A 304 9.35 -2.79 -16.70
CA ASN A 304 9.62 -1.41 -17.10
C ASN A 304 8.52 -0.53 -16.51
N PHE A 305 8.86 0.43 -15.65
CA PHE A 305 7.92 1.27 -14.93
C PHE A 305 8.33 2.73 -15.01
N PHE A 306 7.36 3.63 -15.19
CA PHE A 306 7.61 5.06 -15.06
C PHE A 306 7.78 5.40 -13.58
N GLN A 307 8.87 6.08 -13.22
CA GLN A 307 9.07 6.56 -11.87
C GLN A 307 8.25 7.83 -11.67
N ASP A 308 7.08 7.68 -11.08
CA ASP A 308 6.24 8.81 -10.73
C ASP A 308 6.82 9.55 -9.51
N PHE A 309 6.78 10.88 -9.57
CA PHE A 309 7.15 11.74 -8.44
C PHE A 309 5.92 12.10 -7.60
N ASN A 310 4.71 11.85 -8.11
CA ASN A 310 3.49 12.03 -7.34
C ASN A 310 3.41 10.99 -6.22
N PRO A 311 2.68 11.28 -5.13
CA PRO A 311 2.38 10.27 -4.12
C PRO A 311 1.81 9.00 -4.76
N ALA A 312 2.21 7.84 -4.23
CA ALA A 312 1.65 6.58 -4.70
C ALA A 312 0.12 6.55 -4.46
N PRO A 313 -0.66 6.06 -5.43
CA PRO A 313 -2.11 5.97 -5.33
C PRO A 313 -2.56 4.94 -4.29
#